data_AF-A0A353SUJ1-F1
#
_entry.id   AF-A0A353SUJ1-F1
#
_cell.length_a   1.000
_cell.length_b   1.000
_cell.length_c   1.000
_cell.angle_alpha   90.00
_cell.angle_beta   90.00
_cell.angle_gamma   90.00
#
_symmetry.space_group_name_H-M   'P 1'
#
loop_
_entity.id
_entity.type
_entity.pdbx_description
1 polymer ?
#
loop_
_entity_poly.entity_id
_entity_poly.type
_entity_poly.pdbx_seq_one_letter_code
_entity_poly.pdbx_strand_id
1 'polypeptide(L)'
;AKNLIRLSGKELGVDAEIVYTGLRPGEKLHEELVVEGEDVSGTTHPKVMKLIGNEKMPPSWAKQLEELIVCAITGGRCGVVERLDALVKGYRPGYDFHGVPVPPTAAADPPPSKSFH
;
A
#
# COMPACT_ATOMS: atom_id res chain seq x y z
N ALA A 1 -2.11 11.12 10.09
CA ALA A 1 -1.55 12.49 10.03
C ALA A 1 -2.00 13.38 11.20
N LYS A 2 -3.31 13.64 11.37
CA LYS A 2 -3.83 14.55 12.43
C LYS A 2 -3.28 14.27 13.83
N ASN A 3 -3.25 13.00 14.24
CA ASN A 3 -2.69 12.60 15.54
C ASN A 3 -1.20 12.92 15.68
N LEU A 4 -0.40 12.76 14.62
CA LEU A 4 1.03 13.07 14.65
C LEU A 4 1.28 14.57 14.75
N ILE A 5 0.49 15.38 14.05
CA ILE A 5 0.55 16.84 14.13
C ILE A 5 0.29 17.28 15.59
N ARG A 6 -0.79 16.77 16.19
CA ARG A 6 -1.13 17.04 17.60
C ARG A 6 -0.06 16.56 18.57
N LEU A 7 0.46 15.33 18.40
CA LEU A 7 1.52 14.78 19.24
C LEU A 7 2.85 15.54 19.11
N SER A 8 3.02 16.27 18.01
CA SER A 8 4.18 17.14 17.77
C SER A 8 3.98 18.55 18.35
N GLY A 9 2.90 18.81 19.08
CA GLY A 9 2.58 20.11 19.68
C GLY A 9 2.11 21.18 18.69
N LYS A 10 1.69 20.78 17.49
CA LYS A 10 1.24 21.67 16.42
C LYS A 10 -0.27 21.64 16.26
N GLU A 11 -0.84 22.74 15.79
CA GLU A 11 -2.25 22.87 15.49
C GLU A 11 -2.52 22.69 13.98
N LEU A 12 -3.47 21.81 13.66
CA LEU A 12 -3.89 21.54 12.28
C LEU A 12 -4.67 22.73 11.73
N GLY A 13 -4.28 23.24 10.56
CA GLY A 13 -4.85 24.43 9.94
C GLY A 13 -4.18 25.74 10.36
N VAL A 14 -3.28 25.70 11.34
CA VAL A 14 -2.48 26.86 11.77
C VAL A 14 -1.00 26.62 11.49
N ASP A 15 -0.43 25.58 12.09
CA ASP A 15 1.00 25.25 11.96
C ASP A 15 1.29 24.23 10.85
N ALA A 16 0.26 23.49 10.42
CA ALA A 16 0.37 22.46 9.40
C ALA A 16 -0.97 22.21 8.68
N GLU A 17 -0.92 22.02 7.37
CA GLU A 17 -2.08 21.63 6.54
C GLU A 17 -1.94 20.17 6.06
N ILE A 18 -3.06 19.51 5.80
CA ILE A 18 -3.08 18.19 5.14
C ILE A 18 -3.61 18.39 3.72
N VAL A 19 -2.73 18.17 2.74
CA VAL A 19 -3.08 18.21 1.31
C VAL A 19 -3.04 16.78 0.75
N TYR A 20 -4.11 16.37 0.07
CA TYR A 20 -4.17 15.07 -0.60
C TYR A 20 -3.62 15.19 -2.02
N THR A 21 -2.53 14.50 -2.32
CA THR A 21 -1.87 14.54 -3.63
C THR A 21 -2.18 13.33 -4.52
N GLY A 22 -3.06 12.43 -4.05
CA GLY A 22 -3.33 11.15 -4.71
C GLY A 22 -2.22 10.12 -4.47
N LEU A 23 -2.44 8.92 -4.98
CA LEU A 23 -1.47 7.82 -4.93
C LEU A 23 -0.40 7.99 -6.01
N ARG A 24 0.84 7.62 -5.70
CA ARG A 24 1.92 7.54 -6.67
C ARG A 24 1.80 6.24 -7.49
N PRO A 25 2.37 6.20 -8.72
CA PRO A 25 2.37 4.98 -9.52
C PRO A 25 2.97 3.80 -8.75
N GLY A 26 2.19 2.72 -8.61
CA GLY A 26 2.58 1.52 -7.87
C GLY A 26 2.22 1.51 -6.39
N GLU A 27 1.61 2.58 -5.84
CA GLU A 27 1.11 2.58 -4.46
C GLU A 27 -0.29 1.96 -4.36
N LYS A 28 -0.49 1.12 -3.33
CA LYS A 28 -1.81 0.60 -2.93
C LYS A 28 -2.41 1.48 -1.83
N LEU A 29 -3.74 1.62 -1.80
CA LEU A 29 -4.43 2.29 -0.69
C LEU A 29 -4.54 1.39 0.55
N HIS A 30 -4.69 0.09 0.32
CA HIS A 30 -4.79 -0.92 1.37
C HIS A 30 -3.82 -2.06 1.05
N GLU A 31 -3.11 -2.52 2.08
CA GLU A 31 -2.30 -3.72 2.01
C GLU A 31 -3.14 -4.95 2.38
N GLU A 32 -2.80 -6.08 1.77
CA GLU A 32 -3.42 -7.38 2.06
C GLU A 32 -2.59 -8.08 3.15
N LEU A 33 -3.24 -8.55 4.22
CA LEU A 33 -2.54 -9.26 5.30
C LEU A 33 -2.27 -10.73 4.97
N VAL A 34 -3.02 -11.29 4.03
CA VAL A 34 -2.95 -12.69 3.57
C VAL A 34 -3.20 -12.66 2.07
N VAL A 35 -2.35 -13.34 1.30
CA VAL A 35 -2.46 -13.41 -0.16
C VAL A 35 -3.15 -14.72 -0.58
N GLU A 36 -3.79 -14.73 -1.74
CA GLU A 36 -4.38 -15.96 -2.30
C GLU A 36 -3.34 -17.09 -2.40
N GLY A 37 -3.73 -18.30 -1.98
CA GLY A 37 -2.85 -19.47 -1.98
C GLY A 37 -2.05 -19.66 -0.68
N GLU A 38 -2.14 -18.73 0.27
CA GLU A 38 -1.57 -18.88 1.61
C GLU A 38 -2.61 -19.37 2.62
N ASP A 39 -2.19 -20.28 3.50
CA ASP A 39 -2.99 -20.74 4.64
C ASP A 39 -2.51 -20.08 5.93
N VAL A 40 -3.44 -19.80 6.85
CA VAL A 40 -3.13 -19.12 8.12
C VAL A 40 -3.29 -20.08 9.29
N SER A 41 -2.22 -20.26 10.06
CA SER A 41 -2.24 -21.09 11.28
C SER A 41 -1.82 -20.30 12.52
N GLY A 42 -2.39 -20.64 13.67
CA GLY A 42 -2.03 -20.04 14.95
C GLY A 42 -0.63 -20.45 15.41
N THR A 43 0.01 -19.59 16.19
CA THR A 43 1.18 -19.96 17.00
C THR A 43 0.82 -20.04 18.48
N THR A 44 1.78 -20.32 19.35
CA THR A 44 1.58 -20.36 20.81
C THR A 44 1.10 -19.02 21.37
N HIS A 45 1.46 -17.89 20.76
CA HIS A 45 1.04 -16.57 21.21
C HIS A 45 -0.18 -16.09 20.41
N PRO A 46 -1.29 -15.66 21.06
CA PRO A 46 -2.58 -15.40 20.38
C PRO A 46 -2.56 -14.22 19.40
N LYS A 47 -1.52 -13.38 19.44
CA LYS A 47 -1.33 -12.26 18.50
C LYS A 47 -0.30 -12.54 17.40
N VAL A 48 0.23 -13.76 17.31
CA VAL A 48 1.23 -14.14 16.31
C VAL A 48 0.66 -15.31 15.50
N MET A 49 0.56 -15.08 14.19
CA MET A 49 0.04 -16.05 13.22
C MET A 49 1.15 -16.45 12.24
N LYS A 50 1.06 -17.63 11.66
CA LYS A 50 1.98 -18.16 10.65
C LYS A 50 1.27 -18.29 9.31
N LEU A 51 1.86 -17.70 8.27
CA LEU A 51 1.45 -17.90 6.88
C LEU A 51 2.19 -19.13 6.31
N ILE A 52 1.43 -20.00 5.66
CA ILE A 52 1.93 -21.23 5.03
C ILE A 52 1.68 -21.08 3.53
N GLY A 53 2.76 -20.90 2.75
CA GLY A 53 2.69 -20.93 1.31
C GLY A 53 2.45 -22.36 0.81
N ASN A 54 1.41 -22.56 0.00
CA ASN A 54 1.03 -23.89 -0.49
C ASN A 54 1.73 -24.30 -1.79
N GLU A 55 2.59 -23.43 -2.33
CA GLU A 55 3.25 -23.65 -3.61
C GLU A 55 4.69 -24.11 -3.46
N LYS A 56 5.11 -25.03 -4.34
CA LYS A 56 6.50 -25.45 -4.44
C LYS A 56 7.24 -24.53 -5.39
N MET A 57 8.45 -24.15 -5.00
CA MET A 57 9.36 -23.44 -5.88
C MET A 57 9.69 -24.32 -7.10
N PRO A 58 9.52 -23.85 -8.34
CA PRO A 58 9.83 -24.65 -9.51
C PRO A 58 11.35 -24.87 -9.62
N PRO A 59 11.82 -26.00 -10.19
CA PRO A 59 13.26 -26.23 -10.41
C PRO A 59 13.95 -25.15 -11.26
N SER A 60 13.18 -24.45 -12.10
CA SER A 60 13.67 -23.35 -12.93
C SER A 60 13.91 -22.04 -12.17
N TRP A 61 13.48 -21.92 -10.91
CA TRP A 61 13.52 -20.68 -10.14
C TRP A 61 14.89 -20.03 -10.11
N ALA A 62 15.93 -20.81 -9.80
CA ALA A 62 17.29 -20.27 -9.67
C ALA A 62 17.76 -19.61 -10.98
N LYS A 63 17.49 -20.27 -12.12
CA LYS A 63 17.82 -19.73 -13.45
C LYS A 63 17.02 -18.46 -13.76
N GLN A 64 15.71 -18.47 -13.48
CA GLN A 64 14.85 -17.31 -13.74
C GLN A 64 15.24 -16.10 -12.88
N LEU A 65 15.66 -16.34 -11.63
CA LEU A 65 16.18 -15.31 -10.74
C LEU A 65 17.51 -14.74 -11.26
N GLU A 66 18.43 -15.58 -11.74
CA GLU A 66 19.68 -15.13 -12.35
C GLU A 66 19.42 -14.24 -13.56
N GLU A 67 18.51 -14.63 -14.45
CA GLU A 67 18.13 -13.83 -15.61
C GLU A 67 17.50 -12.48 -15.23
N LEU A 68 16.69 -12.44 -14.16
CA LEU A 68 16.13 -11.21 -13.60
C LEU A 68 17.24 -10.28 -13.08
N ILE A 69 18.20 -10.83 -12.33
CA ILE A 69 19.35 -10.08 -11.80
C ILE A 69 20.16 -9.48 -12.97
N VAL A 70 20.46 -10.28 -14.00
CA VAL A 70 21.17 -9.80 -15.20
C VAL A 70 20.41 -8.65 -15.88
N CYS A 71 19.08 -8.75 -16.00
CA CYS A 71 18.28 -7.66 -16.58
C CYS A 71 18.27 -6.40 -15.72
N ALA A 72 18.26 -6.55 -14.39
CA ALA A 72 18.31 -5.43 -13.46
C ALA A 72 19.65 -4.69 -13.53
N ILE A 73 20.78 -5.40 -13.57
CA ILE A 73 22.12 -4.78 -13.64
C ILE A 73 22.42 -4.16 -15.00
N THR A 74 21.83 -4.69 -16.09
CA THR A 74 22.01 -4.16 -17.45
C THR A 74 21.05 -3.02 -17.80
N GLY A 75 20.13 -2.65 -16.90
CA GLY A 75 19.34 -1.42 -16.97
C GLY A 75 18.03 -1.50 -17.76
N GLY A 76 17.51 -2.69 -18.06
CA GLY A 76 16.27 -2.85 -18.82
C GLY A 76 15.01 -2.82 -17.96
N ARG A 77 14.42 -1.64 -17.71
CA ARG A 77 13.16 -1.52 -16.91
C ARG A 77 12.06 -2.45 -17.42
N CYS A 78 11.81 -2.48 -18.73
CA CYS A 78 10.79 -3.35 -19.33
C CYS A 78 11.09 -4.82 -19.04
N GLY A 79 12.33 -5.27 -19.27
CA GLY A 79 12.74 -6.66 -19.01
C GLY A 79 12.67 -7.05 -17.53
N VAL A 80 12.90 -6.11 -16.60
CA VAL A 80 12.71 -6.34 -15.17
C VAL A 80 11.24 -6.53 -14.83
N VAL A 81 10.37 -5.65 -15.32
CA VAL A 81 8.92 -5.71 -15.07
C VAL A 81 8.33 -6.99 -15.65
N GLU A 82 8.68 -7.35 -16.89
CA GLU A 82 8.21 -8.57 -17.55
C GLU A 82 8.64 -9.84 -16.80
N ARG A 83 9.88 -9.88 -16.31
CA ARG A 83 10.39 -11.04 -15.56
C ARG A 83 9.78 -11.14 -14.17
N LEU A 84 9.56 -10.01 -13.49
CA LEU A 84 8.84 -9.98 -12.22
C LEU A 84 7.40 -10.47 -12.37
N ASP A 85 6.71 -10.04 -13.42
CA ASP A 85 5.35 -10.48 -13.75
C ASP A 85 5.27 -12.00 -13.99
N ALA A 86 6.27 -12.56 -14.69
CA ALA A 86 6.36 -14.00 -14.92
C ALA A 86 6.72 -14.80 -13.66
N LEU A 87 7.49 -14.23 -12.73
CA LEU A 87 8.05 -14.93 -11.57
C LEU A 87 7.16 -14.86 -10.32
N VAL A 88 6.55 -13.70 -10.08
CA VAL A 88 5.87 -13.38 -8.84
C VAL A 88 4.37 -13.36 -9.09
N LYS A 89 3.69 -14.45 -8.71
CA LYS A 89 2.23 -14.51 -8.76
C LYS A 89 1.61 -13.36 -7.97
N GLY A 90 0.65 -12.68 -8.58
CA GLY A 90 0.00 -11.52 -7.97
C GLY A 90 0.79 -10.22 -8.05
N TYR A 91 1.98 -10.20 -8.69
CA TYR A 91 2.64 -8.95 -9.02
C TYR A 91 1.76 -8.11 -9.95
N ARG A 92 1.62 -6.84 -9.62
CA ARG A 92 0.88 -5.86 -10.43
C ARG A 92 1.76 -4.62 -10.56
N PRO A 93 2.44 -4.41 -11.69
CA PRO A 93 3.33 -3.26 -11.89
C PRO A 93 2.60 -1.92 -11.90
N GLY A 94 1.27 -1.94 -12.07
CA GLY A 94 0.37 -0.80 -11.88
C GLY A 94 -0.75 -1.16 -10.90
N TYR A 95 -1.12 -0.21 -10.05
CA TYR A 95 -2.29 -0.30 -9.18
C TYR A 95 -3.29 0.78 -9.61
N ASP A 96 -4.41 0.37 -10.20
CA ASP A 96 -5.51 1.26 -10.55
C ASP A 96 -6.51 1.33 -9.40
N PHE A 97 -6.59 2.48 -8.74
CA PHE A 97 -7.58 2.73 -7.70
C PHE A 97 -8.94 3.02 -8.35
N HIS A 98 -9.85 2.05 -8.31
CA HIS A 98 -11.23 2.19 -8.83
C HIS A 98 -12.23 2.77 -7.80
N GLY A 99 -11.77 3.28 -6.67
CA GLY A 99 -12.64 3.92 -5.68
C GLY A 99 -13.05 5.33 -6.12
N VAL A 100 -14.26 5.75 -5.74
CA VAL A 100 -14.71 7.12 -5.96
C VAL A 100 -13.85 8.05 -5.09
N PRO A 101 -13.24 9.11 -5.65
CA PRO A 101 -12.62 10.15 -4.83
C PRO A 101 -13.72 10.77 -3.98
N VAL A 102 -13.65 10.65 -2.65
CA VAL A 102 -14.50 11.45 -1.78
C VAL A 102 -13.95 12.88 -1.85
N PRO A 103 -14.66 13.85 -2.46
CA PRO A 103 -14.17 15.22 -2.47
C PRO A 103 -14.03 15.72 -1.03
N PRO A 104 -13.10 16.64 -0.75
CA PRO A 104 -13.03 17.28 0.56
C PRO A 104 -14.39 17.92 0.82
N THR A 105 -15.09 17.48 1.86
CA THR A 105 -16.30 18.12 2.33
C THR A 105 -15.96 19.59 2.57
N ALA A 106 -16.42 20.46 1.67
CA ALA A 106 -16.32 21.90 1.84
C ALA A 106 -16.91 22.26 3.21
N ALA A 107 -16.23 23.18 3.89
CA ALA A 107 -16.54 23.66 5.22
C ALA A 107 -18.06 23.75 5.47
N ALA A 108 -18.54 23.01 6.47
CA ALA A 108 -19.85 23.30 7.04
C ALA A 108 -19.77 24.69 7.67
N ASP A 109 -20.60 25.61 7.18
CA ASP A 109 -20.77 26.95 7.73
C ASP A 109 -20.98 26.90 9.25
N PRO A 110 -20.42 27.86 10.01
CA PRO A 110 -20.70 27.94 11.44
C PRO A 110 -22.19 28.24 11.66
N PRO A 111 -22.84 27.58 12.65
CA PRO A 111 -24.25 27.84 12.96
C PRO A 111 -24.43 29.28 13.46
N PRO A 112 -25.60 29.92 13.19
CA PRO A 112 -25.83 31.30 13.58
C PRO A 112 -25.82 31.47 15.10
N SER A 113 -25.17 32.55 15.54
CA SER A 113 -25.12 33.00 16.93
C SER A 113 -26.52 33.21 17.48
N LYS A 114 -26.94 32.39 18.45
CA LYS A 114 -28.11 32.70 19.28
C LYS A 114 -27.69 33.68 20.36
N SER A 115 -27.99 34.96 20.14
CA SER A 115 -28.12 35.97 21.18
C SER A 115 -29.33 35.63 22.04
N PHE A 116 -29.10 35.24 23.29
CA PHE A 116 -30.16 35.20 24.30
C PHE A 116 -30.22 36.58 24.98
N HIS A 117 -31.38 37.23 24.87
CA HIS A 117 -31.92 38.14 25.87
C HIS A 117 -33.07 37.42 26.56
#